data_AF-A0A3R6DV27-F1
#
_entry.id   AF-A0A3R6DV27-F1
#
_cell.length_a   1.000
_cell.length_b   1.000
_cell.length_c   1.000
_cell.angle_alpha   90.00
_cell.angle_beta   90.00
_cell.angle_gamma   90.00
#
_symmetry.space_group_name_H-M   'P 1'
#
loop_
_entity.id
_entity.type
_entity.pdbx_description
1 polymer ?
#
loop_
_entity_poly.entity_id
_entity_poly.type
_entity_poly.pdbx_seq_one_letter_code
_entity_poly.pdbx_strand_id
1 'polypeptide(L)'
;MKLTVLVDNNTYIDQYYLGEPAVCYYIEDGETRLLLDTGYSDVYIRNAKALGIDLAQVSVIALSHGHNDHTRGLQFWSGEINTAVRIVAHPDAFKERRCGELSIGSPLSESCLRENFELTLSRRPMKISDHITFLGEIPSSNTFEPRKSFVDSNDVCHVGKLVVHPGYQNQGIGKVLMYEIEKYFPACRKFVLFTGEETPNALHLYEKVGYHIVSKENMGGFSMILMEKVIIR
;
A
#
# COMPACT_ATOMS: atom_id res chain seq x y z
N MET A 1 7.39 -13.56 -19.32
CA MET A 1 6.93 -12.32 -18.68
C MET A 1 7.92 -11.16 -18.93
N LYS A 2 7.41 -10.00 -19.32
CA LYS A 2 8.16 -8.72 -19.47
C LYS A 2 7.33 -7.60 -18.84
N LEU A 3 7.99 -6.68 -18.12
CA LEU A 3 7.36 -5.52 -17.48
C LEU A 3 7.96 -4.24 -18.05
N THR A 4 7.08 -3.29 -18.39
CA THR A 4 7.43 -1.92 -18.77
C THR A 4 6.75 -0.94 -17.82
N VAL A 5 7.50 -0.01 -17.26
CA VAL A 5 6.94 1.06 -16.42
C VAL A 5 6.35 2.13 -17.32
N LEU A 6 5.03 2.31 -17.26
CA LEU A 6 4.35 3.40 -17.96
C LEU A 6 4.28 4.66 -17.09
N VAL A 7 4.13 4.51 -15.78
CA VAL A 7 4.08 5.63 -14.82
C VAL A 7 4.81 5.25 -13.55
N ASP A 8 5.64 6.19 -13.10
CA ASP A 8 6.27 6.23 -11.79
C ASP A 8 6.40 7.71 -11.38
N ASN A 9 6.69 7.95 -10.10
CA ASN A 9 7.03 9.26 -9.57
C ASN A 9 8.23 9.90 -10.30
N ASN A 10 9.11 9.10 -10.89
CA ASN A 10 10.33 9.56 -11.55
C ASN A 10 10.41 9.07 -12.99
N THR A 11 11.09 9.84 -13.82
CA THR A 11 11.45 9.44 -15.18
C THR A 11 12.96 9.51 -15.38
N TYR A 12 13.46 8.73 -16.32
CA TYR A 12 14.86 8.81 -16.73
C TYR A 12 15.11 10.07 -17.53
N ILE A 13 16.27 10.69 -17.30
CA ILE A 13 16.79 11.77 -18.13
C ILE A 13 16.90 11.30 -19.59
N ASP A 14 16.72 12.24 -20.52
CA ASP A 14 16.82 12.03 -21.97
C ASP A 14 15.84 11.02 -22.60
N GLN A 15 14.85 10.55 -21.84
CA GLN A 15 13.73 9.75 -22.38
C GLN A 15 12.47 10.59 -22.63
N TYR A 16 12.35 11.76 -21.99
CA TYR A 16 11.25 12.72 -22.12
C TYR A 16 9.83 12.15 -21.88
N TYR A 17 9.73 11.06 -21.11
CA TYR A 17 8.46 10.58 -20.60
C TYR A 17 7.93 11.47 -19.47
N LEU A 18 6.62 11.40 -19.26
CA LEU A 18 5.93 12.11 -18.18
C LEU A 18 5.94 11.27 -16.90
N GLY A 19 6.25 11.90 -15.77
CA GLY A 19 6.13 11.29 -14.44
C GLY A 19 4.98 11.96 -13.66
N GLU A 20 4.36 11.21 -12.76
CA GLU A 20 3.36 11.72 -11.81
C GLU A 20 3.43 10.88 -10.53
N PRO A 21 2.97 11.38 -9.36
CA PRO A 21 2.98 10.62 -8.11
C PRO A 21 1.90 9.52 -8.13
N ALA A 22 2.12 8.51 -8.96
CA ALA A 22 1.17 7.48 -9.35
C ALA A 22 1.93 6.28 -9.94
N VAL A 23 1.23 5.16 -10.13
CA VAL A 23 1.82 3.93 -10.70
C VAL A 23 0.95 3.37 -11.81
N CYS A 24 1.60 2.91 -12.89
CA CYS A 24 1.01 2.07 -13.92
C CYS A 24 2.09 1.26 -14.62
N TYR A 25 1.94 -0.07 -14.65
CA TYR A 25 2.89 -0.96 -15.32
C TYR A 25 2.19 -1.77 -16.41
N TYR A 26 2.80 -1.83 -17.58
CA TYR A 26 2.39 -2.72 -18.66
C TYR A 26 3.16 -4.03 -18.57
N ILE A 27 2.45 -5.15 -18.49
CA ILE A 27 3.01 -6.48 -18.30
C ILE A 27 2.57 -7.39 -19.44
N GLU A 28 3.54 -8.05 -20.06
CA GLU A 28 3.34 -9.03 -21.13
C GLU A 28 3.66 -10.43 -20.60
N ASP A 29 2.70 -11.35 -20.69
CA ASP A 29 2.91 -12.77 -20.36
C ASP A 29 2.16 -13.68 -21.33
N GLY A 30 2.89 -14.24 -22.30
CA GLY A 30 2.30 -14.98 -23.41
C GLY A 30 1.38 -14.08 -24.24
N GLU A 31 0.13 -14.51 -24.43
CA GLU A 31 -0.92 -13.72 -25.08
C GLU A 31 -1.54 -12.65 -24.16
N THR A 32 -1.29 -12.73 -22.84
CA THR A 32 -1.86 -11.79 -21.88
C THR A 32 -1.10 -10.47 -21.92
N ARG A 33 -1.82 -9.38 -22.20
CA ARG A 33 -1.37 -8.01 -21.93
C ARG A 33 -2.19 -7.41 -20.80
N LEU A 34 -1.48 -7.00 -19.76
CA LEU A 34 -2.06 -6.51 -18.51
C LEU A 34 -1.54 -5.11 -18.19
N LEU A 35 -2.41 -4.24 -17.69
CA LEU A 35 -2.00 -3.08 -16.91
C LEU A 35 -2.16 -3.39 -15.42
N LEU A 36 -1.10 -3.17 -14.64
CA LEU A 36 -1.20 -3.05 -13.19
C LEU A 36 -1.33 -1.57 -12.85
N ASP A 37 -2.51 -1.20 -12.32
CA ASP A 37 -2.94 0.17 -12.06
C ASP A 37 -2.99 1.05 -13.32
N THR A 38 -3.45 2.29 -13.16
CA THR A 38 -3.72 3.23 -14.25
C THR A 38 -3.24 4.65 -13.96
N GLY A 39 -2.53 4.87 -12.85
CA GLY A 39 -2.07 6.20 -12.47
C GLY A 39 -3.20 7.16 -12.08
N TYR A 40 -2.85 8.45 -12.04
CA TYR A 40 -3.71 9.56 -11.62
C TYR A 40 -4.40 10.24 -12.81
N SER A 41 -3.81 10.15 -14.00
CA SER A 41 -4.26 10.86 -15.21
C SER A 41 -4.08 10.04 -16.50
N ASP A 42 -4.10 10.69 -17.66
CA ASP A 42 -3.85 10.07 -18.97
C ASP A 42 -2.36 9.85 -19.28
N VAL A 43 -1.46 10.10 -18.31
CA VAL A 43 -0.01 9.98 -18.49
C VAL A 43 0.41 8.58 -18.96
N TYR A 44 -0.19 7.50 -18.44
CA TYR A 44 0.12 6.14 -18.90
C TYR A 44 -0.21 5.92 -20.38
N ILE A 45 -1.28 6.55 -20.90
CA ILE A 45 -1.68 6.48 -22.31
C ILE A 45 -0.65 7.20 -23.17
N ARG A 46 -0.23 8.40 -22.75
CA ARG A 46 0.77 9.20 -23.47
C ARG A 46 2.12 8.50 -23.50
N ASN A 47 2.55 7.94 -22.37
CA ASN A 47 3.81 7.21 -22.28
C ASN A 47 3.76 5.90 -23.08
N ALA A 48 2.65 5.16 -23.04
CA ALA A 48 2.46 3.97 -23.88
C ALA A 48 2.60 4.31 -25.37
N LYS A 49 1.95 5.40 -25.82
CA LYS A 49 2.09 5.88 -27.20
C LYS A 49 3.53 6.26 -27.55
N ALA A 50 4.23 6.96 -26.66
CA ALA A 50 5.63 7.34 -26.88
C ALA A 50 6.58 6.13 -26.91
N LEU A 51 6.23 5.05 -26.20
CA LEU A 51 6.94 3.77 -26.18
C LEU A 51 6.53 2.83 -27.33
N GLY A 52 5.57 3.23 -28.18
CA GLY A 52 5.03 2.36 -29.24
C GLY A 52 4.23 1.16 -28.73
N ILE A 53 3.69 1.25 -27.51
CA ILE A 53 2.82 0.23 -26.91
C ILE A 53 1.38 0.48 -27.34
N ASP A 54 0.78 -0.52 -28.00
CA ASP A 54 -0.63 -0.51 -28.35
C ASP A 54 -1.49 -0.96 -27.16
N LEU A 55 -2.13 0.00 -26.51
CA LEU A 55 -3.04 -0.27 -25.39
C LEU A 55 -4.33 -0.99 -25.83
N ALA A 56 -4.67 -1.02 -27.11
CA ALA A 56 -5.81 -1.79 -27.60
C ALA A 56 -5.63 -3.31 -27.38
N GLN A 57 -4.38 -3.77 -27.27
CA GLN A 57 -4.06 -5.18 -26.99
C GLN A 57 -4.26 -5.56 -25.51
N VAL A 58 -4.45 -4.59 -24.60
CA VAL A 58 -4.62 -4.87 -23.17
C VAL A 58 -5.93 -5.63 -22.94
N SER A 59 -5.79 -6.84 -22.43
CA SER A 59 -6.92 -7.74 -22.12
C SER A 59 -7.39 -7.62 -20.67
N VAL A 60 -6.50 -7.18 -19.76
CA VAL A 60 -6.77 -7.12 -18.32
C VAL A 60 -6.20 -5.83 -17.72
N ILE A 61 -6.97 -5.17 -16.86
CA ILE A 61 -6.47 -4.15 -15.93
C ILE A 61 -6.62 -4.70 -14.52
N ALA A 62 -5.52 -4.89 -13.82
CA ALA A 62 -5.51 -5.28 -12.42
C ALA A 62 -5.28 -4.05 -11.54
N LEU A 63 -6.15 -3.81 -10.56
CA LEU A 63 -5.98 -2.73 -9.59
C LEU A 63 -5.36 -3.28 -8.30
N SER A 64 -4.22 -2.73 -7.91
CA SER A 64 -3.51 -3.13 -6.69
C SER A 64 -4.31 -2.78 -5.43
N HIS A 65 -4.89 -1.58 -5.40
CA HIS A 65 -5.79 -1.10 -4.34
C HIS A 65 -6.60 0.11 -4.81
N GLY A 66 -7.39 0.68 -3.90
CA GLY A 66 -8.42 1.67 -4.22
C GLY A 66 -8.04 3.14 -4.08
N HIS A 67 -6.75 3.51 -4.09
CA HIS A 67 -6.38 4.93 -4.04
C HIS A 67 -6.42 5.57 -5.44
N ASN A 68 -6.68 6.89 -5.47
CA ASN A 68 -6.87 7.63 -6.72
C ASN A 68 -5.62 7.70 -7.61
N ASP A 69 -4.41 7.60 -7.07
CA ASP A 69 -3.14 7.47 -7.79
C ASP A 69 -2.90 6.11 -8.44
N HIS A 70 -3.85 5.19 -8.29
CA HIS A 70 -3.84 3.89 -8.97
C HIS A 70 -5.05 3.71 -9.89
N THR A 71 -6.18 4.33 -9.57
CA THR A 71 -7.46 4.05 -10.24
C THR A 71 -8.04 5.21 -11.04
N ARG A 72 -7.57 6.45 -10.86
CA ARG A 72 -8.18 7.61 -11.53
C ARG A 72 -7.92 7.61 -13.03
N GLY A 73 -6.81 7.04 -13.47
CA GLY A 73 -6.50 6.86 -14.89
C GLY A 73 -7.56 6.08 -15.68
N LEU A 74 -8.37 5.25 -15.01
CA LEU A 74 -9.52 4.56 -15.63
C LEU A 74 -10.56 5.53 -16.22
N GLN A 75 -10.67 6.76 -15.72
CA GLN A 75 -11.59 7.77 -16.28
C GLN A 75 -11.22 8.16 -17.72
N PHE A 76 -9.96 7.92 -18.11
CA PHE A 76 -9.44 8.21 -19.43
C PHE A 76 -9.41 6.97 -20.33
N TRP A 77 -9.78 5.80 -19.80
CA TRP A 77 -9.94 4.59 -20.60
C TRP A 77 -11.25 4.65 -21.38
N SER A 78 -11.17 4.82 -22.70
CA SER A 78 -12.34 4.97 -23.57
C SER A 78 -12.51 3.79 -24.53
N GLY A 79 -13.69 3.68 -25.14
CA GLY A 79 -13.96 2.69 -26.18
C GLY A 79 -13.14 2.87 -27.46
N GLU A 80 -12.48 4.02 -27.65
CA GLU A 80 -11.50 4.23 -28.73
C GLU A 80 -10.19 3.48 -28.46
N ILE A 81 -9.90 3.16 -27.20
CA ILE A 81 -8.76 2.33 -26.82
C ILE A 81 -9.14 0.87 -26.94
N ASN A 82 -10.06 0.41 -26.09
CA ASN A 82 -10.55 -0.97 -26.07
C ASN A 82 -11.76 -1.11 -25.13
N THR A 83 -12.86 -1.68 -25.61
CA THR A 83 -14.05 -1.99 -24.79
C THR A 83 -14.03 -3.39 -24.18
N ALA A 84 -13.20 -4.30 -24.70
CA ALA A 84 -13.15 -5.71 -24.31
C ALA A 84 -12.19 -5.99 -23.14
N VAL A 85 -11.81 -4.97 -22.37
CA VAL A 85 -10.89 -5.12 -21.24
C VAL A 85 -11.63 -5.59 -19.98
N ARG A 86 -11.04 -6.56 -19.28
CA ARG A 86 -11.53 -7.04 -17.98
C ARG A 86 -10.81 -6.35 -16.84
N ILE A 87 -11.54 -5.81 -15.88
CA ILE A 87 -10.97 -5.21 -14.67
C ILE A 87 -10.97 -6.24 -13.53
N VAL A 88 -9.79 -6.48 -12.95
CA VAL A 88 -9.59 -7.35 -11.79
C VAL A 88 -9.23 -6.49 -10.59
N ALA A 89 -9.97 -6.63 -9.49
CA ALA A 89 -9.70 -5.85 -8.28
C ALA A 89 -10.18 -6.57 -7.02
N HIS A 90 -9.76 -6.07 -5.86
CA HIS A 90 -10.39 -6.43 -4.59
C HIS A 90 -11.77 -5.76 -4.47
N PRO A 91 -12.81 -6.39 -3.89
CA PRO A 91 -14.14 -5.75 -3.77
C PRO A 91 -14.12 -4.39 -3.06
N ASP A 92 -13.20 -4.20 -2.12
CA ASP A 92 -13.06 -2.94 -1.38
C ASP A 92 -12.23 -1.88 -2.12
N ALA A 93 -11.78 -2.13 -3.35
CA ALA A 93 -11.02 -1.14 -4.14
C ALA A 93 -11.88 0.08 -4.51
N PHE A 94 -13.20 -0.09 -4.65
CA PHE A 94 -14.12 0.99 -5.05
C PHE A 94 -14.92 1.59 -3.89
N LYS A 95 -14.60 1.21 -2.64
CA LYS A 95 -15.18 1.86 -1.46
C LYS A 95 -14.62 3.27 -1.31
N GLU A 96 -15.42 4.19 -0.78
CA GLU A 96 -14.97 5.54 -0.46
C GLU A 96 -13.79 5.48 0.53
N ARG A 97 -12.77 6.31 0.28
CA ARG A 97 -11.61 6.47 1.16
C ARG A 97 -11.34 7.96 1.33
N ARG A 98 -11.17 8.39 2.58
CA ARG A 98 -10.92 9.79 2.93
C ARG A 98 -9.70 9.93 3.83
N CYS A 99 -9.01 11.05 3.71
CA CYS A 99 -7.98 11.53 4.63
C CYS A 99 -8.39 12.93 5.10
N GLY A 100 -9.02 13.01 6.28
CA GLY A 100 -9.74 14.22 6.68
C GLY A 100 -10.86 14.53 5.68
N GLU A 101 -10.85 15.75 5.13
CA GLU A 101 -11.80 16.19 4.12
C GLU A 101 -11.46 15.75 2.69
N LEU A 102 -10.25 15.22 2.46
CA LEU A 102 -9.80 14.83 1.13
C LEU A 102 -10.32 13.44 0.77
N SER A 103 -10.99 13.32 -0.37
CA SER A 103 -11.25 12.02 -0.99
C SER A 103 -9.98 11.51 -1.66
N ILE A 104 -9.50 10.36 -1.18
CA ILE A 104 -8.27 9.69 -1.65
C ILE A 104 -8.58 8.34 -2.31
N GLY A 105 -9.85 7.97 -2.42
CA GLY A 105 -10.31 6.73 -3.01
C GLY A 105 -10.52 6.81 -4.51
N SER A 106 -10.87 5.68 -5.12
CA SER A 106 -11.26 5.62 -6.52
C SER A 106 -12.39 6.62 -6.83
N PRO A 107 -12.24 7.44 -7.89
CA PRO A 107 -13.32 8.33 -8.31
C PRO A 107 -14.44 7.59 -9.05
N LEU A 108 -14.22 6.33 -9.44
CA LEU A 108 -15.19 5.47 -10.09
C LEU A 108 -15.72 4.44 -9.08
N SER A 109 -17.05 4.32 -9.02
CA SER A 109 -17.72 3.28 -8.24
C SER A 109 -17.77 1.95 -9.00
N GLU A 110 -17.97 0.86 -8.27
CA GLU A 110 -18.20 -0.46 -8.88
C GLU A 110 -19.37 -0.43 -9.89
N SER A 111 -20.47 0.23 -9.53
CA SER A 111 -21.65 0.32 -10.39
C SER A 111 -21.34 1.01 -11.72
N CYS A 112 -20.60 2.13 -11.68
CA CYS A 112 -20.19 2.88 -12.86
C CYS A 112 -19.29 2.05 -13.77
N LEU A 113 -18.37 1.27 -13.19
CA LEU A 113 -17.48 0.42 -13.99
C LEU A 113 -18.24 -0.75 -14.64
N ARG A 114 -19.21 -1.36 -13.95
CA ARG A 114 -20.00 -2.47 -14.51
C ARG A 114 -20.85 -2.08 -15.71
N GLU A 115 -21.13 -0.80 -15.93
CA GLU A 115 -21.83 -0.31 -17.12
C GLU A 115 -21.01 -0.52 -18.40
N ASN A 116 -19.68 -0.48 -18.31
CA ASN A 116 -18.79 -0.45 -19.48
C ASN A 116 -17.72 -1.55 -19.48
N PHE A 117 -17.48 -2.21 -18.35
CA PHE A 117 -16.38 -3.17 -18.18
C PHE A 117 -16.83 -4.47 -17.55
N GLU A 118 -16.20 -5.58 -17.97
CA GLU A 118 -16.27 -6.83 -17.23
C GLU A 118 -15.48 -6.69 -15.92
N LEU A 119 -16.15 -6.81 -14.77
CA LEU A 119 -15.53 -6.71 -13.45
C LEU A 119 -15.42 -8.07 -12.77
N THR A 120 -14.18 -8.51 -12.53
CA THR A 120 -13.83 -9.67 -11.71
C THR A 120 -13.31 -9.21 -10.35
N LEU A 121 -14.14 -9.32 -9.31
CA LEU A 121 -13.75 -8.92 -7.95
C LEU A 121 -13.39 -10.14 -7.11
N SER A 122 -12.22 -10.14 -6.48
CA SER A 122 -11.76 -11.28 -5.68
C SER A 122 -11.08 -10.87 -4.37
N ARG A 123 -11.50 -11.54 -3.28
CA ARG A 123 -10.78 -11.55 -2.00
C ARG A 123 -9.72 -12.65 -1.93
N ARG A 124 -9.73 -13.59 -2.88
CA ARG A 124 -8.83 -14.76 -2.89
C ARG A 124 -7.81 -14.65 -4.02
N PRO A 125 -6.66 -15.35 -3.91
CA PRO A 125 -5.73 -15.47 -5.00
C PRO A 125 -6.42 -16.02 -6.26
N MET A 126 -6.13 -15.41 -7.40
CA MET A 126 -6.68 -15.76 -8.70
C MET A 126 -5.61 -15.66 -9.78
N LYS A 127 -5.51 -16.70 -10.60
CA LYS A 127 -4.58 -16.72 -11.72
C LYS A 127 -5.08 -15.81 -12.85
N ILE A 128 -4.24 -14.90 -13.33
CA ILE A 128 -4.53 -14.03 -14.47
C ILE A 128 -3.95 -14.62 -15.75
N SER A 129 -2.70 -15.09 -15.69
CA SER A 129 -1.97 -15.77 -16.77
C SER A 129 -1.08 -16.87 -16.19
N ASP A 130 -0.29 -17.54 -17.01
CA ASP A 130 0.59 -18.64 -16.58
C ASP A 130 1.51 -18.26 -15.42
N HIS A 131 2.06 -17.03 -15.45
CA HIS A 131 3.02 -16.54 -14.45
C HIS A 131 2.48 -15.41 -13.56
N ILE A 132 1.25 -14.93 -13.78
CA ILE A 132 0.67 -13.81 -13.01
C ILE A 132 -0.49 -14.28 -12.16
N THR A 133 -0.41 -14.02 -10.85
CA THR A 133 -1.48 -14.27 -9.88
C THR A 133 -1.85 -12.98 -9.17
N PHE A 134 -3.13 -12.59 -9.22
CA PHE A 134 -3.70 -11.55 -8.38
C PHE A 134 -3.92 -12.11 -6.98
N LEU A 135 -3.32 -11.52 -5.94
CA LEU A 135 -3.34 -12.10 -4.59
C LEU A 135 -4.69 -11.96 -3.88
N GLY A 136 -5.47 -10.92 -4.18
CA GLY A 136 -6.67 -10.60 -3.42
C GLY A 136 -6.34 -10.06 -2.03
N GLU A 137 -7.05 -10.52 -1.01
CA GLU A 137 -6.90 -10.08 0.37
C GLU A 137 -5.74 -10.81 1.04
N ILE A 138 -4.78 -10.05 1.58
CA ILE A 138 -3.75 -10.61 2.46
C ILE A 138 -4.39 -10.77 3.85
N PRO A 139 -4.57 -12.01 4.36
CA PRO A 139 -5.21 -12.23 5.64
C PRO A 139 -4.43 -11.52 6.76
N SER A 140 -5.14 -10.85 7.66
CA SER A 140 -4.56 -10.39 8.92
C SER A 140 -4.48 -11.58 9.87
N SER A 141 -3.51 -12.47 9.66
CA SER A 141 -3.23 -13.57 10.60
C SER A 141 -2.56 -13.09 11.88
N ASN A 142 -2.02 -11.88 11.87
CA ASN A 142 -1.38 -11.28 13.02
C ASN A 142 -2.38 -10.38 13.78
N THR A 143 -2.85 -10.83 14.94
CA THR A 143 -3.60 -9.99 15.91
C THR A 143 -2.68 -9.09 16.72
N PHE A 144 -1.38 -9.35 16.62
CA PHE A 144 -0.41 -8.79 17.50
C PHE A 144 0.09 -7.42 16.95
N GLU A 145 0.67 -7.28 15.74
CA GLU A 145 1.15 -5.97 15.23
C GLU A 145 0.15 -5.28 14.27
N PRO A 146 -0.62 -4.29 14.75
CA PRO A 146 -1.53 -3.56 13.88
C PRO A 146 -0.82 -2.59 12.93
N ARG A 147 -1.40 -2.42 11.73
CA ARG A 147 -0.77 -1.72 10.60
C ARG A 147 -0.50 -0.22 10.81
N LYS A 148 -1.06 0.40 11.85
CA LYS A 148 -0.88 1.80 12.25
C LYS A 148 -0.99 1.88 13.76
N SER A 149 -0.38 2.90 14.36
CA SER A 149 -0.63 3.19 15.76
C SER A 149 -2.09 3.60 15.97
N PHE A 150 -2.74 3.02 16.97
CA PHE A 150 -4.13 3.30 17.27
C PHE A 150 -4.40 3.12 18.77
N VAL A 151 -5.51 3.70 19.24
CA VAL A 151 -5.99 3.53 20.62
C VAL A 151 -7.11 2.50 20.63
N ASP A 152 -6.95 1.44 21.43
CA ASP A 152 -8.00 0.42 21.60
C ASP A 152 -9.09 0.86 22.59
N SER A 153 -10.11 0.01 22.79
CA SER A 153 -11.23 0.30 23.70
C SER A 153 -10.85 0.41 25.18
N ASN A 154 -9.61 0.09 25.55
CA ASN A 154 -9.09 0.15 26.92
C ASN A 154 -8.10 1.32 27.11
N ASP A 155 -8.13 2.33 26.23
CA ASP A 155 -7.23 3.48 26.23
C ASP A 155 -5.74 3.10 26.13
N VAL A 156 -5.43 1.96 25.48
CA VAL A 156 -4.06 1.53 25.21
C VAL A 156 -3.65 1.98 23.82
N CYS A 157 -2.56 2.73 23.72
CA CYS A 157 -1.97 3.09 22.44
C CYS A 157 -1.03 1.98 21.97
N HIS A 158 -1.34 1.37 20.82
CA HIS A 158 -0.46 0.43 20.14
C HIS A 158 0.46 1.22 19.22
N VAL A 159 1.78 1.09 19.36
CA VAL A 159 2.79 1.75 18.52
C VAL A 159 3.37 0.72 17.56
N GLY A 160 3.19 0.94 16.26
CA GLY A 160 3.66 0.02 15.21
C GLY A 160 4.43 0.75 14.11
N LYS A 161 5.27 0.00 13.39
CA LYS A 161 6.00 0.46 12.18
C LYS A 161 6.81 1.75 12.35
N LEU A 162 7.40 1.97 13.51
CA LEU A 162 8.32 3.08 13.70
C LEU A 162 9.66 2.76 13.01
N VAL A 163 10.02 3.56 12.00
CA VAL A 163 11.28 3.40 11.28
C VAL A 163 12.02 4.73 11.22
N VAL A 164 13.33 4.70 11.45
CA VAL A 164 14.25 5.80 11.16
C VAL A 164 15.13 5.36 10.01
N HIS A 165 15.15 6.13 8.93
CA HIS A 165 16.00 5.87 7.77
C HIS A 165 17.46 5.64 8.19
N PRO A 166 18.19 4.64 7.63
CA PRO A 166 19.53 4.26 8.10
C PRO A 166 20.52 5.43 8.23
N GLY A 167 20.54 6.32 7.24
CA GLY A 167 21.40 7.52 7.26
C GLY A 167 21.09 8.55 8.36
N TYR A 168 19.97 8.41 9.05
CA TYR A 168 19.51 9.29 10.13
C TYR A 168 19.41 8.57 11.49
N GLN A 169 19.83 7.31 11.58
CA GLN A 169 19.88 6.58 12.84
C GLN A 169 20.98 7.14 13.77
N ASN A 170 20.87 6.83 15.06
CA ASN A 170 21.83 7.27 16.10
C ASN A 170 21.93 8.79 16.33
N GLN A 171 21.01 9.59 15.78
CA GLN A 171 20.92 11.04 15.98
C GLN A 171 19.84 11.45 17.01
N GLY A 172 19.29 10.49 17.76
CA GLY A 172 18.21 10.73 18.72
C GLY A 172 16.80 10.86 18.11
N ILE A 173 16.66 10.78 16.78
CA ILE A 173 15.38 10.92 16.08
C ILE A 173 14.34 9.89 16.56
N GLY A 174 14.73 8.62 16.70
CA GLY A 174 13.80 7.58 17.21
C GLY A 174 13.25 7.91 18.60
N LYS A 175 14.08 8.50 19.47
CA LYS A 175 13.66 8.95 20.80
C LYS A 175 12.64 10.08 20.72
N VAL A 176 12.89 11.07 19.85
CA VAL A 176 11.97 12.20 19.64
C VAL A 176 10.63 11.70 19.09
N LEU A 177 10.65 10.80 18.10
CA LEU A 177 9.43 10.23 17.53
C LEU A 177 8.58 9.51 18.58
N MET A 178 9.19 8.72 19.47
CA MET A 178 8.46 8.06 20.56
C MET A 178 7.77 9.06 21.48
N TYR A 179 8.44 10.13 21.86
CA TYR A 179 7.84 11.17 22.71
C TYR A 179 6.72 11.94 22.00
N GLU A 180 6.86 12.23 20.70
CA GLU A 180 5.80 12.88 19.93
C GLU A 180 4.56 11.98 19.79
N ILE A 181 4.75 10.67 19.60
CA ILE A 181 3.64 9.70 19.62
C ILE A 181 2.93 9.74 20.98
N GLU A 182 3.68 9.69 22.08
CA GLU A 182 3.10 9.74 23.43
C GLU A 182 2.31 11.03 23.69
N LYS A 183 2.81 12.18 23.22
CA LYS A 183 2.11 13.48 23.29
C LYS A 183 0.82 13.52 22.48
N TYR A 184 0.78 12.81 21.35
CA TYR A 184 -0.39 12.77 20.48
C TYR A 184 -1.55 11.98 21.09
N PHE A 185 -1.26 11.09 22.03
CA PHE A 185 -2.27 10.27 22.73
C PHE A 185 -2.31 10.57 24.24
N PRO A 186 -2.65 11.82 24.65
CA PRO A 186 -2.62 12.24 26.04
C PRO A 186 -3.82 11.69 26.85
N ALA A 187 -4.68 10.85 26.30
CA ALA A 187 -5.67 10.10 27.07
C ALA A 187 -5.15 8.72 27.51
N CYS A 188 -4.15 8.18 26.81
CA CYS A 188 -3.67 6.83 27.01
C CYS A 188 -2.86 6.70 28.30
N ARG A 189 -3.16 5.63 29.06
CA ARG A 189 -2.45 5.28 30.29
C ARG A 189 -1.37 4.21 30.07
N LYS A 190 -1.39 3.58 28.89
CA LYS A 190 -0.44 2.54 28.52
C LYS A 190 -0.12 2.61 27.03
N PHE A 191 1.14 2.40 26.71
CA PHE A 191 1.64 2.24 25.36
C PHE A 191 2.20 0.84 25.20
N VAL A 192 1.93 0.21 24.08
CA VAL A 192 2.37 -1.15 23.77
C VAL A 192 3.02 -1.16 22.39
N LEU A 193 4.16 -1.82 22.26
CA LEU A 193 4.86 -1.98 20.99
C LEU A 193 5.56 -3.33 20.94
N PHE A 194 5.96 -3.72 19.74
CA PHE A 194 6.77 -4.91 19.58
C PHE A 194 7.93 -4.68 18.65
N THR A 195 8.94 -5.51 18.84
CA THR A 195 10.20 -5.41 18.13
C THR A 195 10.81 -6.81 17.99
N GLY A 196 11.58 -7.03 16.94
CA GLY A 196 12.29 -8.30 16.75
C GLY A 196 13.41 -8.43 17.77
N GLU A 197 13.58 -9.61 18.35
CA GLU A 197 14.68 -9.92 19.27
C GLU A 197 16.06 -9.70 18.62
N GLU A 198 16.14 -9.88 17.30
CA GLU A 198 17.32 -9.64 16.47
C GLU A 198 17.64 -8.15 16.26
N THR A 199 16.86 -7.22 16.80
CA THR A 199 17.03 -5.77 16.63
C THR A 199 17.46 -5.06 17.93
N PRO A 200 18.70 -5.26 18.43
CA PRO A 200 19.14 -4.77 19.73
C PRO A 200 19.10 -3.24 19.88
N ASN A 201 19.29 -2.50 18.77
CA ASN A 201 19.21 -1.05 18.77
C ASN A 201 17.79 -0.54 19.05
N ALA A 202 16.77 -1.24 18.56
CA ALA A 202 15.38 -0.90 18.79
C ALA A 202 14.99 -1.18 20.26
N LEU A 203 15.35 -2.37 20.76
CA LEU A 203 15.20 -2.74 22.17
C LEU A 203 15.83 -1.69 23.10
N HIS A 204 17.09 -1.34 22.87
CA HIS A 204 17.79 -0.34 23.67
C HIS A 204 17.11 1.04 23.62
N LEU A 205 16.63 1.45 22.44
CA LEU A 205 15.86 2.68 22.30
C LEU A 205 14.60 2.66 23.18
N TYR A 206 13.81 1.58 23.11
CA TYR A 206 12.55 1.45 23.82
C TYR A 206 12.74 1.38 25.33
N GLU A 207 13.73 0.63 25.82
CA GLU A 207 14.13 0.64 27.23
C GLU A 207 14.51 2.04 27.69
N LYS A 208 15.29 2.77 26.89
CA LYS A 208 15.73 4.14 27.18
C LYS A 208 14.58 5.15 27.23
N VAL A 209 13.50 4.92 26.50
CA VAL A 209 12.29 5.76 26.57
C VAL A 209 11.27 5.27 27.62
N GLY A 210 11.59 4.22 28.37
CA GLY A 210 10.83 3.76 29.54
C GLY A 210 9.86 2.63 29.26
N TYR A 211 10.04 1.88 28.17
CA TYR A 211 9.30 0.65 27.93
C TYR A 211 10.04 -0.53 28.57
N HIS A 212 9.30 -1.52 29.07
CA HIS A 212 9.84 -2.75 29.60
C HIS A 212 9.28 -3.96 28.86
N ILE A 213 10.06 -5.04 28.82
CA ILE A 213 9.65 -6.30 28.19
C ILE A 213 8.55 -6.97 29.04
N VAL A 214 7.47 -7.40 28.39
CA VAL A 214 6.36 -8.13 29.03
C VAL A 214 6.38 -9.60 28.64
N SER A 215 6.56 -9.90 27.36
CA SER A 215 6.57 -11.27 26.83
C SER A 215 7.50 -11.39 25.62
N LYS A 216 7.89 -12.64 25.31
CA LYS A 216 8.55 -13.02 24.07
C LYS A 216 7.69 -14.06 23.36
N GLU A 217 7.52 -13.91 22.06
CA GLU A 217 6.61 -14.75 21.27
C GLU A 217 7.29 -15.15 19.95
N ASN A 218 7.15 -16.41 19.55
CA ASN A 218 7.65 -16.89 18.25
C ASN A 218 6.53 -16.83 17.21
N MET A 219 6.74 -16.08 16.12
CA MET A 219 5.73 -15.88 15.10
C MET A 219 6.33 -16.01 13.70
N GLY A 220 5.83 -16.98 12.94
CA GLY A 220 6.31 -17.20 11.56
C GLY A 220 7.80 -17.51 11.47
N GLY A 221 8.41 -18.04 12.54
CA GLY A 221 9.84 -18.30 12.64
C GLY A 221 10.68 -17.13 13.18
N PHE A 222 10.06 -15.99 13.49
CA PHE A 222 10.72 -14.81 14.06
C PHE A 222 10.45 -14.71 15.55
N SER A 223 11.47 -14.35 16.34
CA SER A 223 11.33 -14.10 17.77
C SER A 223 11.00 -12.64 18.00
N MET A 224 9.79 -12.37 18.50
CA MET A 224 9.27 -11.03 18.75
C MET A 224 9.21 -10.76 20.25
N ILE A 225 9.41 -9.50 20.62
CA ILE A 225 9.36 -9.02 22.01
C ILE A 225 8.22 -8.03 22.16
N LEU A 226 7.28 -8.32 23.06
CA LEU A 226 6.27 -7.37 23.53
C LEU A 226 6.90 -6.44 24.56
N MET A 227 6.77 -5.14 24.35
CA MET A 227 7.15 -4.13 25.32
C MET A 227 5.98 -3.21 25.65
N GLU A 228 5.89 -2.77 26.90
CA GLU A 228 4.88 -1.82 27.34
C GLU A 228 5.49 -0.68 28.15
N LYS A 229 4.80 0.46 28.18
CA LYS A 229 5.10 1.59 29.05
C LYS A 229 3.80 2.09 29.68
N VAL A 230 3.75 2.08 31.00
CA VAL A 230 2.62 2.62 31.76
C VAL A 230 2.90 4.09 32.09
N ILE A 231 1.96 4.98 31.76
CA ILE A 231 2.04 6.40 32.10
C ILE A 231 1.38 6.59 33.45
N ILE A 232 2.21 6.76 34.48
CA ILE A 232 1.77 7.17 35.82
C ILE A 232 1.58 8.68 35.79
N ARG A 233 0.38 9.15 36.12
CA ARG A 233 0.03 10.58 36.25
C ARG A 233 -0.22 10.95 37.69
#